data_AF-A0A1H3S4Q3-F1
#
_entry.id   AF-A0A1H3S4Q3-F1
#
_cell.length_a   1.000
_cell.length_b   1.000
_cell.length_c   1.000
_cell.angle_alpha   90.00
_cell.angle_beta   90.00
_cell.angle_gamma   90.00
#
_symmetry.space_group_name_H-M   'P 1'
#
loop_
_entity.id
_entity.type
_entity.pdbx_description
1 polymer ?
#
loop_
_entity_poly.entity_id
_entity_poly.type
_entity_poly.pdbx_seq_one_letter_code
_entity_poly.pdbx_strand_id
1 'polypeptide(L)'
;MKIYVLDKVLEYNNDKNNIEPMFQEIDGILDKSNYFFSHLVIDNLEIYEDYHDYFLDNIRNIREVKVISKTLKELTASIMLSTIDYFNRAIPEISILSDEFYKTPAENSWTKFSDLLEGIAWVADSFVAIDNNSRLRDIVSSYEEWNHYAKDIYSLQELLGELEEVMESQDTVSMGDILFYEISPLFQSMKEKLEGLVSKGEN
;
A
#
# COMPACT_ATOMS: atom_id res chain seq x y z
N MET A 1 -21.39 15.59 -19.19
CA MET A 1 -20.84 14.97 -17.96
C MET A 1 -20.41 16.07 -17.01
N LYS A 2 -20.76 15.95 -15.73
CA LYS A 2 -20.30 16.84 -14.66
C LYS A 2 -19.22 16.17 -13.84
N ILE A 3 -18.19 16.93 -13.50
CA ILE A 3 -17.05 16.45 -12.75
C ILE A 3 -16.87 17.33 -11.54
N TYR A 4 -16.94 16.73 -10.37
CA TYR A 4 -16.77 17.39 -9.09
C TYR A 4 -15.35 17.14 -8.60
N VAL A 5 -14.56 18.19 -8.42
CA VAL A 5 -13.19 18.11 -7.92
C VAL A 5 -12.96 19.24 -6.93
N LEU A 6 -12.65 18.90 -5.68
CA LEU A 6 -12.60 19.85 -4.56
C LEU A 6 -13.89 20.71 -4.50
N ASP A 7 -13.76 22.03 -4.57
CA ASP A 7 -14.85 23.02 -4.57
C ASP A 7 -15.34 23.40 -5.99
N LYS A 8 -14.82 22.73 -7.03
CA LYS A 8 -15.11 23.04 -8.44
C LYS A 8 -16.02 22.01 -9.09
N VAL A 9 -16.78 22.50 -10.07
CA VAL A 9 -17.57 21.67 -10.99
C VAL A 9 -17.13 21.99 -12.41
N LEU A 10 -16.59 20.98 -13.10
CA LEU A 10 -16.23 21.06 -14.51
C LEU A 10 -17.34 20.41 -15.34
N GLU A 11 -17.60 20.96 -16.52
CA GLU A 11 -18.58 20.41 -17.45
C GLU A 11 -17.92 20.07 -18.78
N TYR A 12 -18.03 18.81 -19.18
CA TYR A 12 -17.50 18.29 -20.43
C TYR A 12 -18.60 17.60 -21.24
N ASN A 13 -18.51 17.71 -22.56
CA ASN A 13 -19.29 16.86 -23.44
C ASN A 13 -18.76 15.43 -23.35
N ASN A 14 -19.67 14.46 -23.48
CA ASN A 14 -19.39 13.02 -23.42
C ASN A 14 -18.70 12.53 -24.70
N ASP A 15 -17.54 13.10 -25.00
CA ASP A 15 -16.70 12.84 -26.17
C ASP A 15 -15.35 12.28 -25.72
N LYS A 16 -14.84 11.26 -26.43
CA LYS A 16 -13.55 10.63 -26.13
C LYS A 16 -12.38 11.62 -26.21
N ASN A 17 -12.49 12.63 -27.08
CA ASN A 17 -11.46 13.66 -27.23
C ASN A 17 -11.30 14.54 -25.98
N ASN A 18 -12.29 14.53 -25.08
CA ASN A 18 -12.24 15.29 -23.84
C ASN A 18 -11.63 14.54 -22.66
N ILE A 19 -11.39 13.22 -22.78
CA ILE A 19 -10.88 12.40 -21.66
C ILE A 19 -9.51 12.90 -21.20
N GLU A 20 -8.58 13.08 -22.13
CA GLU A 20 -7.22 13.53 -21.82
C GLU A 20 -7.18 14.98 -21.28
N PRO A 21 -7.80 15.98 -21.95
CA PRO A 21 -7.88 17.35 -21.41
C PRO A 21 -8.52 17.43 -20.02
N MET A 22 -9.53 16.59 -19.77
CA MET A 22 -10.22 16.52 -18.49
C MET A 22 -9.29 16.05 -17.38
N PHE A 23 -8.54 14.97 -17.59
CA PHE A 23 -7.57 14.50 -16.60
C PHE A 23 -6.45 15.51 -16.36
N GLN A 24 -5.94 16.14 -17.42
CA GLN A 24 -4.95 17.22 -17.29
C GLN A 24 -5.48 18.40 -16.47
N GLU A 25 -6.76 18.76 -16.60
CA GLU A 25 -7.36 19.83 -15.79
C GLU A 25 -7.56 19.39 -14.32
N ILE A 26 -7.98 18.15 -14.08
CA ILE A 26 -8.07 17.57 -12.73
C ILE A 26 -6.70 17.61 -12.05
N ASP A 27 -5.65 17.13 -12.71
CA ASP A 27 -4.28 17.14 -12.21
C ASP A 27 -3.82 18.57 -11.93
N GLY A 28 -4.06 19.49 -12.87
CA GLY A 28 -3.73 20.91 -12.67
C GLY A 28 -4.49 21.61 -11.54
N ILE A 29 -5.65 21.08 -11.11
CA ILE A 29 -6.38 21.53 -9.92
C ILE A 29 -5.74 20.96 -8.66
N LEU A 30 -5.44 19.65 -8.66
CA LEU A 30 -4.86 18.95 -7.52
C LEU A 30 -3.42 19.39 -7.22
N ASP A 31 -2.59 19.60 -8.25
CA ASP A 31 -1.20 20.09 -8.14
C ASP A 31 -1.09 21.46 -7.45
N LYS A 32 -2.13 22.28 -7.55
CA LYS A 32 -2.20 23.60 -6.90
C LYS A 32 -2.79 23.53 -5.48
N SER A 33 -3.11 22.33 -5.01
CA SER A 33 -3.72 22.05 -3.73
C SER A 33 -2.80 21.21 -2.85
N ASN A 34 -3.24 20.89 -1.62
CA ASN A 34 -2.56 19.93 -0.75
C ASN A 34 -3.24 18.54 -0.78
N TYR A 35 -4.03 18.28 -1.81
CA TYR A 35 -4.78 17.04 -1.99
C TYR A 35 -4.20 16.21 -3.13
N PHE A 36 -4.16 14.90 -2.91
CA PHE A 36 -3.69 13.90 -3.83
C PHE A 36 -4.89 13.14 -4.39
N PHE A 37 -4.83 12.79 -5.68
CA PHE A 37 -5.84 11.93 -6.28
C PHE A 37 -5.89 10.58 -5.53
N SER A 38 -7.09 10.09 -5.25
CA SER A 38 -7.29 8.76 -4.67
C SER A 38 -8.00 7.82 -5.64
N HIS A 39 -9.20 8.19 -6.08
CA HIS A 39 -10.02 7.38 -6.97
C HIS A 39 -11.16 8.23 -7.54
N LEU A 40 -11.91 7.67 -8.48
CA LEU A 40 -13.13 8.28 -9.01
C LEU A 40 -14.37 7.58 -8.48
N VAL A 41 -15.42 8.35 -8.25
CA VAL A 41 -16.78 7.82 -8.13
C VAL A 41 -17.57 8.24 -9.35
N ILE A 42 -17.85 7.29 -10.24
CA ILE A 42 -18.54 7.54 -11.51
C ILE A 42 -19.94 6.96 -11.42
N ASP A 43 -20.96 7.81 -11.47
CA ASP A 43 -22.37 7.41 -11.33
C ASP A 43 -22.62 6.49 -10.11
N ASN A 44 -21.98 6.80 -8.98
CA ASN A 44 -21.97 6.05 -7.72
C ASN A 44 -21.16 4.74 -7.71
N LEU A 45 -20.34 4.47 -8.72
CA LEU A 45 -19.39 3.37 -8.75
C LEU A 45 -17.99 3.87 -8.41
N GLU A 46 -17.37 3.31 -7.38
CA GLU A 46 -15.96 3.57 -7.04
C GLU A 46 -15.02 2.86 -8.01
N ILE A 47 -14.10 3.62 -8.60
CA ILE A 47 -13.10 3.15 -9.57
C ILE A 47 -11.73 3.64 -9.14
N TYR A 48 -10.91 2.71 -8.68
CA TYR A 48 -9.58 2.96 -8.13
C TYR A 48 -8.48 2.91 -9.19
N GLU A 49 -8.63 2.04 -10.20
CA GLU A 49 -7.65 1.78 -11.24
C GLU A 49 -8.32 1.75 -12.62
N ASP A 50 -7.52 1.77 -13.70
CA ASP A 50 -7.98 1.68 -15.09
C ASP A 50 -9.10 2.67 -15.47
N TYR A 51 -9.15 3.81 -14.78
CA TYR A 51 -10.17 4.83 -15.01
C TYR A 51 -10.15 5.35 -16.44
N HIS A 52 -8.98 5.41 -17.10
CA HIS A 52 -8.90 5.84 -18.49
C HIS A 52 -9.67 4.89 -19.42
N ASP A 53 -9.49 3.58 -19.26
CA ASP A 53 -10.19 2.56 -20.04
C ASP A 53 -11.68 2.53 -19.71
N TYR A 54 -12.03 2.68 -18.43
CA TYR A 54 -13.42 2.82 -18.03
C TYR A 54 -14.10 4.01 -18.73
N PHE A 55 -13.44 5.17 -18.81
CA PHE A 55 -13.96 6.31 -19.55
C PHE A 55 -14.07 5.99 -21.04
N LEU A 56 -13.06 5.40 -21.67
CA LEU A 56 -13.12 5.04 -23.09
C LEU A 56 -14.31 4.15 -23.44
N ASP A 57 -14.64 3.22 -22.57
CA ASP A 57 -15.74 2.27 -22.77
C ASP A 57 -17.11 2.89 -22.46
N ASN A 58 -17.19 3.78 -21.48
CA ASN A 58 -18.46 4.25 -20.92
C ASN A 58 -18.80 5.71 -21.20
N ILE A 59 -17.89 6.51 -21.80
CA ILE A 59 -17.97 7.98 -21.89
C ILE A 59 -19.34 8.50 -22.31
N ARG A 60 -20.02 7.84 -23.25
CA ARG A 60 -21.31 8.29 -23.79
C ARG A 60 -22.42 8.35 -22.75
N ASN A 61 -22.32 7.56 -21.69
CA ASN A 61 -23.37 7.40 -20.68
C ASN A 61 -23.04 8.05 -19.34
N ILE A 62 -21.77 8.39 -19.09
CA ILE A 62 -21.33 8.94 -17.81
C ILE A 62 -22.02 10.27 -17.52
N ARG A 63 -22.72 10.37 -16.38
CA ARG A 63 -23.41 11.62 -16.01
C ARG A 63 -22.59 12.43 -15.03
N GLU A 64 -22.16 11.78 -13.95
CA GLU A 64 -21.50 12.39 -12.82
C GLU A 64 -20.21 11.65 -12.48
N VAL A 65 -19.14 12.43 -12.28
CA VAL A 65 -17.84 11.95 -11.81
C VAL A 65 -17.48 12.76 -10.58
N LYS A 66 -17.15 12.10 -9.47
CA LYS A 66 -16.56 12.76 -8.30
C LYS A 66 -15.12 12.32 -8.19
N VAL A 67 -14.22 13.29 -8.23
CA VAL A 67 -12.80 13.07 -7.96
C VAL A 67 -12.64 13.03 -6.45
N ILE A 68 -12.34 11.85 -5.92
CA ILE A 68 -12.04 11.70 -4.50
C ILE A 68 -10.55 11.96 -4.33
N SER A 69 -10.25 12.97 -3.53
CA SER A 69 -8.89 13.40 -3.23
C SER A 69 -8.62 13.33 -1.73
N LYS A 70 -7.43 12.91 -1.34
CA LYS A 70 -6.99 12.75 0.05
C LYS A 70 -5.90 13.75 0.38
N THR A 71 -5.89 14.27 1.59
CA THR A 71 -4.72 14.93 2.14
C THR A 71 -3.57 13.94 2.28
N LEU A 72 -2.34 14.45 2.38
CA LEU A 72 -1.17 13.60 2.63
C LEU A 72 -1.32 12.73 3.89
N LYS A 73 -1.93 13.28 4.95
CA LYS A 73 -2.23 12.54 6.19
C LYS A 73 -3.17 11.36 5.94
N GLU A 74 -4.25 11.57 5.19
CA GLU A 74 -5.21 10.51 4.85
C GLU A 74 -4.60 9.45 3.92
N LEU A 75 -3.73 9.87 2.98
CA LEU A 75 -3.01 8.96 2.11
C LEU A 75 -2.05 8.08 2.92
N THR A 76 -1.25 8.66 3.80
CA THR A 76 -0.36 7.93 4.70
C THR A 76 -1.13 6.95 5.60
N ALA A 77 -2.25 7.37 6.18
CA ALA A 77 -3.10 6.47 6.97
C ALA A 77 -3.66 5.29 6.12
N SER A 78 -4.02 5.55 4.86
CA SER A 78 -4.49 4.51 3.94
C SER A 78 -3.41 3.49 3.60
N ILE A 79 -2.16 3.95 3.43
CA ILE A 79 -1.00 3.07 3.22
C ILE A 79 -0.77 2.21 4.46
N MET A 80 -0.76 2.81 5.66
CA MET A 80 -0.60 2.05 6.91
C MET A 80 -1.68 0.98 7.09
N LEU A 81 -2.95 1.31 6.81
CA LEU A 81 -4.06 0.35 6.84
C LEU A 81 -3.85 -0.80 5.84
N SER A 82 -3.41 -0.49 4.62
CA SER A 82 -3.13 -1.50 3.61
C SER A 82 -1.97 -2.42 4.03
N THR A 83 -0.95 -1.86 4.70
CA THR A 83 0.16 -2.64 5.28
C THR A 83 -0.31 -3.53 6.43
N ILE A 84 -1.19 -3.03 7.32
CA ILE A 84 -1.82 -3.84 8.39
C ILE A 84 -2.59 -5.02 7.78
N ASP A 85 -3.37 -4.76 6.73
CA ASP A 85 -4.14 -5.79 6.03
C ASP A 85 -3.25 -6.83 5.36
N TYR A 86 -2.10 -6.41 4.81
CA TYR A 86 -1.08 -7.34 4.32
C TYR A 86 -0.56 -8.24 5.45
N PHE A 87 -0.15 -7.68 6.59
CA PHE A 87 0.33 -8.47 7.73
C PHE A 87 -0.72 -9.45 8.26
N ASN A 88 -1.99 -9.05 8.31
CA ASN A 88 -3.10 -9.93 8.69
C ASN A 88 -3.20 -11.19 7.82
N ARG A 89 -2.86 -11.09 6.53
CA ARG A 89 -2.84 -12.24 5.61
C ARG A 89 -1.51 -12.97 5.62
N ALA A 90 -0.40 -12.24 5.70
CA ALA A 90 0.94 -12.81 5.57
C ALA A 90 1.33 -13.66 6.78
N ILE A 91 1.05 -13.21 8.01
CA ILE A 91 1.43 -13.93 9.25
C ILE A 91 0.95 -15.40 9.27
N PRO A 92 -0.34 -15.72 9.02
CA PRO A 92 -0.78 -17.11 8.98
C PRO A 92 -0.16 -17.90 7.81
N GLU A 93 0.02 -17.27 6.63
CA GLU A 93 0.65 -17.92 5.48
C GLU A 93 2.14 -18.22 5.71
N ILE A 94 2.86 -17.35 6.43
CA ILE A 94 4.24 -17.58 6.84
C ILE A 94 4.34 -18.83 7.73
N SER A 95 3.38 -19.04 8.65
CA SER A 95 3.35 -20.24 9.48
C SER A 95 3.12 -21.52 8.67
N ILE A 96 2.34 -21.46 7.59
CA ILE A 96 2.14 -22.59 6.67
C ILE A 96 3.42 -22.83 5.87
N LEU A 97 4.03 -21.75 5.38
CA LEU A 97 5.23 -21.80 4.57
C LEU A 97 6.44 -22.35 5.35
N SER A 98 6.60 -21.96 6.63
CA SER A 98 7.65 -22.52 7.50
C SER A 98 7.50 -24.03 7.68
N ASP A 99 6.27 -24.51 7.88
CA ASP A 99 5.95 -25.94 8.00
C ASP A 99 6.23 -26.72 6.71
N GLU A 100 6.12 -26.08 5.54
CA GLU A 100 6.49 -26.66 4.25
C GLU A 100 8.03 -26.78 4.13
N PHE A 101 8.77 -25.76 4.58
CA PHE A 101 10.23 -25.74 4.57
C PHE A 101 10.89 -26.71 5.55
N TYR A 102 10.28 -26.96 6.72
CA TYR A 102 10.72 -28.01 7.65
C TYR A 102 10.62 -29.44 7.10
N LYS A 103 9.82 -29.64 6.04
CA LYS A 103 9.62 -30.95 5.42
C LYS A 103 10.48 -31.05 4.16
N THR A 104 9.89 -30.73 3.04
CA THR A 104 10.52 -30.72 1.72
C THR A 104 9.69 -29.74 0.90
N PRO A 105 10.19 -28.51 0.68
CA PRO A 105 9.43 -27.49 -0.02
C PRO A 105 9.14 -27.94 -1.46
N ALA A 106 7.90 -27.77 -1.89
CA ALA A 106 7.51 -28.01 -3.27
C ALA A 106 7.77 -26.74 -4.11
N GLU A 107 7.65 -26.85 -5.44
CA GLU A 107 7.73 -25.69 -6.35
C GLU A 107 6.76 -24.55 -5.93
N ASN A 108 5.56 -24.93 -5.47
CA ASN A 108 4.59 -23.97 -4.96
C ASN A 108 5.03 -23.27 -3.66
N SER A 109 5.83 -23.93 -2.80
CA SER A 109 6.39 -23.31 -1.59
C SER A 109 7.36 -22.19 -1.96
N TRP A 110 8.18 -22.41 -2.99
CA TRP A 110 9.08 -21.38 -3.52
C TRP A 110 8.32 -20.23 -4.18
N THR A 111 7.19 -20.51 -4.83
CA THR A 111 6.31 -19.47 -5.40
C THR A 111 5.74 -18.58 -4.28
N LYS A 112 5.15 -19.17 -3.24
CA LYS A 112 4.67 -18.43 -2.05
C LYS A 112 5.76 -17.62 -1.38
N PHE A 113 6.98 -18.16 -1.32
CA PHE A 113 8.12 -17.45 -0.77
C PHE A 113 8.51 -16.24 -1.63
N SER A 114 8.49 -16.37 -2.96
CA SER A 114 8.66 -15.23 -3.87
C SER A 114 7.59 -14.15 -3.66
N ASP A 115 6.31 -14.55 -3.54
CA ASP A 115 5.21 -13.62 -3.27
C ASP A 115 5.40 -12.89 -1.92
N LEU A 116 5.91 -13.59 -0.90
CA LEU A 116 6.26 -13.01 0.39
C LEU A 116 7.38 -11.95 0.26
N LEU A 117 8.43 -12.24 -0.51
CA LEU A 117 9.52 -11.29 -0.76
C LEU A 117 9.05 -10.04 -1.50
N GLU A 118 8.16 -10.20 -2.50
CA GLU A 118 7.53 -9.08 -3.19
C GLU A 118 6.69 -8.22 -2.24
N GLY A 119 5.90 -8.86 -1.37
CA GLY A 119 5.14 -8.16 -0.34
C GLY A 119 6.03 -7.42 0.66
N ILE A 120 7.15 -8.01 1.08
CA ILE A 120 8.14 -7.35 1.94
C ILE A 120 8.75 -6.12 1.25
N ALA A 121 9.12 -6.24 -0.03
CA ALA A 121 9.65 -5.12 -0.80
C ALA A 121 8.63 -3.97 -0.86
N TRP A 122 7.37 -4.26 -1.13
CA TRP A 122 6.29 -3.26 -1.12
C TRP A 122 6.12 -2.57 0.25
N VAL A 123 6.24 -3.32 1.36
CA VAL A 123 6.20 -2.76 2.72
C VAL A 123 7.37 -1.79 2.95
N ALA A 124 8.58 -2.17 2.53
CA ALA A 124 9.77 -1.32 2.64
C ALA A 124 9.64 -0.04 1.80
N ASP A 125 9.19 -0.16 0.55
CA ASP A 125 8.98 0.98 -0.35
C ASP A 125 7.93 1.94 0.20
N SER A 126 6.83 1.39 0.73
CA SER A 126 5.77 2.16 1.38
C SER A 126 6.28 2.93 2.60
N PHE A 127 7.14 2.31 3.41
CA PHE A 127 7.81 2.98 4.52
C PHE A 127 8.69 4.13 4.03
N VAL A 128 9.56 3.89 3.05
CA VAL A 128 10.48 4.90 2.50
C VAL A 128 9.73 6.09 1.90
N ALA A 129 8.61 5.84 1.23
CA ALA A 129 7.76 6.88 0.65
C ALA A 129 7.18 7.82 1.71
N ILE A 130 6.85 7.31 2.90
CA ILE A 130 6.34 8.10 4.02
C ILE A 130 7.50 8.76 4.79
N ASP A 131 8.56 8.01 5.10
CA ASP A 131 9.66 8.42 5.99
C ASP A 131 10.49 9.57 5.41
N ASN A 132 10.69 9.58 4.08
CA ASN A 132 11.41 10.65 3.38
C ASN A 132 10.66 11.99 3.34
N ASN A 133 9.43 12.05 3.85
CA ASN A 133 8.67 13.28 3.83
C ASN A 133 9.23 14.29 4.87
N SER A 134 9.65 15.47 4.40
CA SER A 134 10.18 16.54 5.26
C SER A 134 9.20 17.04 6.32
N ARG A 135 7.91 16.74 6.17
CA ARG A 135 6.83 17.05 7.10
C ARG A 135 6.26 15.83 7.82
N LEU A 136 7.03 14.74 7.94
CA LEU A 136 6.62 13.49 8.58
C LEU A 136 5.86 13.70 9.91
N ARG A 137 6.34 14.62 10.77
CA ARG A 137 5.72 14.96 12.06
C ARG A 137 4.29 15.48 11.98
N ASP A 138 3.92 16.11 10.86
CA ASP A 138 2.57 16.64 10.63
C ASP A 138 1.63 15.56 10.07
N ILE A 139 2.19 14.43 9.61
CA ILE A 139 1.50 13.39 8.84
C ILE A 139 1.21 12.18 9.73
N VAL A 140 2.18 11.77 10.57
CA VAL A 140 2.00 10.66 11.51
C VAL A 140 1.44 11.14 12.83
N SER A 141 0.57 10.35 13.45
CA SER A 141 -0.05 10.69 14.74
C SER A 141 0.94 10.67 15.91
N SER A 142 2.02 9.89 15.81
CA SER A 142 3.11 9.86 16.77
C SER A 142 4.44 9.61 16.07
N TYR A 143 5.33 10.60 16.13
CA TYR A 143 6.67 10.49 15.57
C TYR A 143 7.52 9.43 16.30
N GLU A 144 7.30 9.25 17.61
CA GLU A 144 8.01 8.23 18.40
C GLU A 144 7.63 6.81 17.97
N GLU A 145 6.33 6.53 17.84
CA GLU A 145 5.82 5.23 17.40
C GLU A 145 6.25 4.92 15.97
N TRP A 146 6.25 5.93 15.09
CA TRP A 146 6.78 5.80 13.74
C TRP A 146 8.26 5.40 13.73
N ASN A 147 9.09 6.00 14.59
CA ASN A 147 10.49 5.58 14.71
C ASN A 147 10.66 4.16 15.26
N HIS A 148 9.73 3.69 16.09
CA HIS A 148 9.72 2.29 16.52
C HIS A 148 9.38 1.35 15.37
N TYR A 149 8.41 1.72 14.53
CA TYR A 149 8.13 0.99 13.29
C TYR A 149 9.31 1.02 12.31
N ALA A 150 9.99 2.16 12.18
CA ALA A 150 11.20 2.29 11.35
C ALA A 150 12.30 1.32 11.79
N LYS A 151 12.51 1.13 13.10
CA LYS A 151 13.47 0.15 13.64
C LYS A 151 13.14 -1.27 13.19
N ASP A 152 11.86 -1.65 13.24
CA ASP A 152 11.43 -2.97 12.77
C ASP A 152 11.69 -3.16 11.27
N ILE A 153 11.50 -2.11 10.46
CA ILE A 153 11.84 -2.15 9.02
C ILE A 153 13.32 -2.45 8.81
N TYR A 154 14.21 -1.80 9.57
CA TYR A 154 15.64 -2.09 9.49
C TYR A 154 15.97 -3.51 9.95
N SER A 155 15.35 -3.99 11.04
CA SER A 155 15.50 -5.39 11.46
C SER A 155 14.97 -6.37 10.41
N LEU A 156 13.91 -6.03 9.69
CA LEU A 156 13.41 -6.86 8.57
C LEU A 156 14.44 -6.96 7.45
N GLN A 157 15.15 -5.86 7.13
CA GLN A 157 16.23 -5.87 6.14
C GLN A 157 17.42 -6.74 6.57
N GLU A 158 17.76 -6.74 7.86
CA GLU A 158 18.79 -7.63 8.41
C GLU A 158 18.39 -9.10 8.24
N LEU A 159 17.15 -9.46 8.60
CA LEU A 159 16.60 -10.82 8.43
C LEU A 159 16.55 -11.27 6.96
N LEU A 160 16.32 -10.36 6.01
CA LEU A 160 16.38 -10.68 4.59
C LEU A 160 17.80 -11.06 4.15
N GLY A 161 18.82 -10.41 4.70
CA GLY A 161 20.22 -10.78 4.45
C GLY A 161 20.54 -12.17 5.01
N GLU A 162 20.07 -12.48 6.21
CA GLU A 162 20.21 -13.82 6.80
C GLU A 162 19.48 -14.89 5.97
N LEU A 163 18.27 -14.59 5.47
CA LEU A 163 17.55 -15.48 4.57
C LEU A 163 18.33 -15.76 3.27
N GLU A 164 18.97 -14.74 2.70
CA GLU A 164 19.78 -14.91 1.49
C GLU A 164 20.94 -15.89 1.72
N GLU A 165 21.67 -15.75 2.82
CA GLU A 165 22.76 -16.68 3.20
C GLU A 165 22.25 -18.11 3.38
N VAL A 166 21.11 -18.27 4.07
CA VAL A 166 20.51 -19.58 4.29
C VAL A 166 20.02 -20.21 2.99
N MET A 167 19.45 -19.42 2.07
CA MET A 167 19.04 -19.87 0.75
C MET A 167 20.23 -20.38 -0.09
N GLU A 168 21.36 -19.68 -0.06
CA GLU A 168 22.58 -20.10 -0.76
C GLU A 168 23.10 -21.46 -0.24
N SER A 169 22.97 -21.69 1.07
CA SER A 169 23.34 -22.96 1.70
C SER A 169 22.30 -24.09 1.51
N GLN A 170 21.13 -23.77 0.96
CA GLN A 170 19.98 -24.67 0.79
C GLN A 170 19.48 -25.29 2.11
N ASP A 171 19.71 -24.63 3.24
CA ASP A 171 19.24 -25.09 4.55
C ASP A 171 17.76 -24.74 4.74
N THR A 172 16.88 -25.63 4.28
CA THR A 172 15.44 -25.42 4.36
C THR A 172 14.91 -25.42 5.80
N VAL A 173 15.63 -26.03 6.75
CA VAL A 173 15.23 -26.01 8.17
C VAL A 173 15.45 -24.61 8.73
N SER A 174 16.63 -24.03 8.48
CA SER A 174 16.93 -22.66 8.90
C SER A 174 16.02 -21.64 8.22
N MET A 175 15.60 -21.85 6.96
CA MET A 175 14.59 -20.97 6.36
C MET A 175 13.25 -21.05 7.09
N GLY A 176 12.82 -22.25 7.47
CA GLY A 176 11.63 -22.45 8.29
C GLY A 176 11.73 -21.72 9.63
N ASP A 177 12.89 -21.79 10.28
CA ASP A 177 13.16 -21.12 11.55
C ASP A 177 13.09 -19.59 11.43
N ILE A 178 13.78 -18.98 10.46
CA ILE A 178 13.77 -17.52 10.27
C ILE A 178 12.34 -17.03 9.97
N LEU A 179 11.63 -17.73 9.08
CA LEU A 179 10.24 -17.40 8.75
C LEU A 179 9.34 -17.43 10.00
N PHE A 180 9.39 -18.51 10.77
CA PHE A 180 8.46 -18.74 11.87
C PHE A 180 8.83 -17.98 13.15
N TYR A 181 10.10 -17.98 13.55
CA TYR A 181 10.53 -17.44 14.83
C TYR A 181 10.99 -15.99 14.75
N GLU A 182 11.26 -15.44 13.55
CA GLU A 182 11.83 -14.11 13.41
C GLU A 182 10.93 -13.19 12.58
N ILE A 183 10.63 -13.55 11.33
CA ILE A 183 9.79 -12.72 10.45
C ILE A 183 8.36 -12.62 10.96
N SER A 184 7.72 -13.74 11.31
CA SER A 184 6.33 -13.72 11.78
C SER A 184 6.14 -12.88 13.06
N PRO A 185 6.97 -13.03 14.12
CA PRO A 185 6.92 -12.13 15.27
C PRO A 185 7.23 -10.67 14.96
N LEU A 186 8.16 -10.41 14.03
CA LEU A 186 8.46 -9.05 13.60
C LEU A 186 7.27 -8.40 12.90
N PHE A 187 6.61 -9.12 11.99
CA PHE A 187 5.38 -8.67 11.32
C PHE A 187 4.27 -8.37 12.32
N GLN A 188 4.11 -9.21 13.34
CA GLN A 188 3.14 -8.96 14.40
C GLN A 188 3.47 -7.66 15.17
N SER A 189 4.73 -7.43 15.50
CA SER A 189 5.16 -6.20 16.17
C SER A 189 4.96 -4.94 15.31
N MET A 190 5.31 -5.03 14.02
CA MET A 190 5.12 -3.97 13.04
C MET A 190 3.64 -3.61 12.90
N LYS A 191 2.79 -4.62 12.77
CA LYS A 191 1.34 -4.48 12.69
C LYS A 191 0.79 -3.73 13.90
N GLU A 192 1.13 -4.13 15.12
CA GLU A 192 0.66 -3.50 16.35
C GLU A 192 1.04 -2.02 16.43
N LYS A 193 2.26 -1.66 16.01
CA LYS A 193 2.74 -0.27 15.97
C LYS A 193 1.95 0.56 14.96
N LEU A 194 1.69 0.01 13.76
CA LEU A 194 0.86 0.66 12.75
C LEU A 194 -0.58 0.83 13.22
N GLU A 195 -1.19 -0.19 13.84
CA GLU A 195 -2.54 -0.10 14.42
C GLU A 195 -2.61 1.00 15.49
N GLY A 196 -1.56 1.13 16.31
CA GLY A 196 -1.43 2.21 17.29
C GLY A 196 -1.34 3.60 16.65
N LEU A 197 -0.62 3.72 15.54
CA LEU A 197 -0.52 4.97 14.77
C LEU A 197 -1.85 5.37 14.13
N VAL A 198 -2.56 4.42 13.52
CA VAL A 198 -3.85 4.70 12.88
C VAL A 198 -4.91 5.07 13.93
N SER A 199 -5.02 4.30 15.01
CA SER A 199 -6.01 4.52 16.09
C SER A 199 -5.81 5.88 16.79
N LYS A 200 -4.56 6.32 16.96
CA LYS A 200 -4.25 7.66 17.53
C LYS A 200 -4.54 8.80 16.55
N GLY A 201 -4.61 8.52 15.25
CA GLY A 201 -4.85 9.52 14.20
C GLY A 201 -6.32 9.88 13.97
N GLU A 202 -7.26 9.06 14.46
CA GLU A 202 -8.72 9.25 14.37
C GLU A 202 -9.31 10.11 15.52
N ASN A 203 -8.53 10.38 16.57
CA ASN A 203 -8.90 11.25 17.70
C ASN A 203 -8.35 12.68 17.54
#